data_AF-A0A7X6N1H2-F1
#
_entry.id   AF-A0A7X6N1H2-F1
#
_cell.length_a   1.000
_cell.length_b   1.000
_cell.length_c   1.000
_cell.angle_alpha   90.00
_cell.angle_beta   90.00
_cell.angle_gamma   90.00
#
_symmetry.space_group_name_H-M   'P 1'
#
loop_
_entity.id
_entity.type
_entity.pdbx_description
1 polymer ?
#
loop_
_entity_poly.entity_id
_entity_poly.type
_entity_poly.pdbx_seq_one_letter_code
_entity_poly.pdbx_strand_id
1 'polypeptide(L)'
;MKTTDATEERGIDGGKKVKGRKRHIVVDTMGNLLDVEVHAANLHDTTSGFLVARKVMVQCPTIKAFSADAGYRKSFEEMMIEAFGCPVDISEKIKGSWQIAKFQV
;
A
#
# COMPACT_ATOMS: atom_id res chain seq x y z
N MET A 1 -14.79 19.55 -4.01
CA MET A 1 -13.68 20.48 -4.29
C MET A 1 -12.64 19.73 -5.13
N LYS A 2 -12.41 20.14 -6.39
CA LYS A 2 -11.32 19.61 -7.24
C LYS A 2 -10.11 20.53 -7.00
N THR A 3 -9.04 20.03 -6.42
CA THR A 3 -7.81 20.82 -6.20
C THR A 3 -7.02 20.96 -7.49
N THR A 4 -6.66 22.20 -7.80
CA THR A 4 -5.92 22.64 -8.98
C THR A 4 -4.45 22.77 -8.61
N ASP A 5 -3.67 21.71 -8.78
CA ASP A 5 -2.20 21.82 -8.73
C ASP A 5 -1.60 21.09 -9.93
N ALA A 6 -0.83 21.87 -10.68
CA ALA A 6 -0.15 21.57 -11.92
C ALA A 6 1.14 20.80 -11.65
N THR A 7 1.09 19.48 -11.82
CA THR A 7 2.25 18.61 -12.06
C THR A 7 1.77 17.44 -12.91
N GLU A 8 2.51 17.15 -13.98
CA GLU A 8 2.06 16.55 -15.24
C GLU A 8 1.86 15.02 -15.26
N GLU A 9 1.52 14.35 -14.16
CA GLU A 9 1.20 12.92 -14.23
C GLU A 9 -0.20 12.62 -13.67
N ARG A 10 -1.17 12.56 -14.60
CA ARG A 10 -2.56 12.15 -14.33
C ARG A 10 -2.89 10.92 -15.16
N GLY A 11 -2.78 9.76 -14.53
CA GLY A 11 -3.14 8.47 -15.12
C GLY A 11 -4.65 8.22 -15.14
N ILE A 12 -5.09 7.36 -16.06
CA ILE A 12 -6.47 6.89 -16.16
C ILE A 12 -6.57 5.55 -15.46
N ASP A 13 -7.44 5.47 -14.44
CA ASP A 13 -7.82 4.18 -13.84
C ASP A 13 -8.80 3.46 -14.77
N GLY A 14 -8.38 2.32 -15.34
CA GLY A 14 -9.14 1.56 -16.34
C GLY A 14 -10.52 1.10 -15.87
N GLY A 15 -10.72 0.96 -14.54
CA GLY A 15 -12.01 0.58 -13.97
C GLY A 15 -13.00 1.73 -13.82
N LYS A 16 -12.51 2.98 -13.71
CA LYS A 16 -13.35 4.16 -13.41
C LYS A 16 -13.39 5.20 -14.52
N LYS A 17 -12.47 5.13 -15.50
CA LYS A 17 -12.32 6.12 -16.60
C LYS A 17 -12.23 7.57 -16.11
N VAL A 18 -11.74 7.80 -14.87
CA VAL A 18 -11.54 9.14 -14.29
C VAL A 18 -10.05 9.36 -14.07
N LYS A 19 -9.57 10.58 -14.41
CA LYS A 19 -8.21 11.03 -14.08
C LYS A 19 -8.07 11.10 -12.56
N GLY A 20 -7.12 10.36 -12.01
CA GLY A 20 -6.95 10.26 -10.56
C GLY A 20 -5.49 10.25 -10.14
N ARG A 21 -5.29 10.38 -8.83
CA ARG A 21 -4.05 10.05 -8.13
C ARG A 21 -4.35 8.94 -7.15
N LYS A 22 -3.45 7.98 -7.05
CA LYS A 22 -3.50 6.91 -6.05
C LYS A 22 -2.50 7.23 -4.94
N ARG A 23 -2.82 6.82 -3.72
CA ARG A 23 -1.98 7.05 -2.54
C ARG A 23 -1.72 5.71 -1.88
N HIS A 24 -0.45 5.40 -1.67
CA HIS A 24 -0.01 4.29 -0.83
C HIS A 24 0.44 4.89 0.50
N ILE A 25 -0.14 4.39 1.58
CA ILE A 25 0.08 4.92 2.92
C ILE A 25 0.55 3.76 3.78
N VAL A 26 1.69 3.95 4.45
CA VAL A 26 2.20 2.99 5.43
C VAL A 26 2.03 3.62 6.82
N VAL A 27 1.40 2.88 7.71
CA VAL A 27 1.19 3.27 9.11
C VAL A 27 1.71 2.16 10.03
N ASP A 28 2.06 2.52 11.26
CA ASP A 28 2.32 1.55 12.31
C ASP A 28 1.01 0.95 12.87
N THR A 29 1.13 0.01 13.81
CA THR A 29 -0.01 -0.65 14.45
C THR A 29 -0.86 0.27 15.33
N MET A 30 -0.34 1.43 15.72
CA MET A 30 -1.06 2.47 16.46
C MET A 30 -1.69 3.52 15.53
N GLY A 31 -1.45 3.43 14.22
CA GLY A 31 -1.94 4.36 13.22
C GLY A 31 -1.04 5.57 12.98
N ASN A 32 0.19 5.57 13.49
CA ASN A 32 1.15 6.63 13.20
C ASN A 32 1.66 6.51 11.76
N LEU A 33 1.71 7.63 11.06
CA LEU A 33 2.13 7.67 9.68
C LEU A 33 3.65 7.44 9.56
N LEU A 34 4.05 6.44 8.76
CA LEU A 34 5.46 6.14 8.47
C LEU A 34 5.88 6.74 7.12
N ASP A 35 5.11 6.54 6.06
CA ASP A 35 5.37 7.14 4.75
C ASP A 35 4.10 7.20 3.87
N VAL A 36 4.13 8.09 2.87
CA VAL A 36 3.09 8.26 1.86
C VAL A 36 3.71 8.43 0.47
N GLU A 37 3.29 7.59 -0.46
CA GLU A 37 3.62 7.73 -1.88
C GLU A 37 2.36 8.09 -2.67
N VAL A 38 2.41 9.21 -3.39
CA VAL A 38 1.31 9.65 -4.25
C VAL A 38 1.76 9.61 -5.70
N HIS A 39 1.02 8.91 -6.53
CA HIS A 39 1.35 8.74 -7.94
C HIS A 39 0.10 8.85 -8.80
N ALA A 40 0.33 8.97 -10.10
CA ALA A 40 -0.70 8.95 -11.11
C ALA A 40 -1.48 7.63 -11.07
N ALA A 41 -2.79 7.67 -11.31
CA ALA A 41 -3.65 6.49 -11.21
C ALA A 41 -3.43 5.40 -12.28
N ASN A 42 -2.46 5.59 -13.18
CA ASN A 42 -2.05 4.62 -14.21
C ASN A 42 -1.02 3.61 -13.70
N LEU A 43 -0.34 3.88 -12.58
CA LEU A 43 0.64 2.94 -12.03
C LEU A 43 -0.06 1.82 -11.25
N HIS A 44 0.46 0.60 -11.39
CA HIS A 44 -0.07 -0.59 -10.74
C HIS A 44 0.18 -0.54 -9.22
N ASP A 45 -0.79 -1.02 -8.44
CA ASP A 45 -0.77 -0.92 -6.97
C ASP A 45 0.41 -1.71 -6.38
N THR A 46 0.74 -2.86 -6.96
CA THR A 46 1.91 -3.68 -6.62
C THR A 46 3.23 -2.89 -6.67
N THR A 47 3.50 -2.23 -7.79
CA THR A 47 4.77 -1.51 -8.00
C THR A 47 4.86 -0.31 -7.08
N SER A 48 3.78 0.46 -7.01
CA SER A 48 3.70 1.69 -6.21
C SER A 48 3.76 1.40 -4.71
N GLY A 49 3.08 0.34 -4.27
CA GLY A 49 3.13 -0.16 -2.89
C GLY A 49 4.52 -0.64 -2.50
N PHE A 50 5.22 -1.33 -3.40
CA PHE A 50 6.59 -1.79 -3.13
C PHE A 50 7.58 -0.62 -2.96
N LEU A 51 7.40 0.47 -3.71
CA LEU A 51 8.24 1.66 -3.57
C LEU A 51 8.15 2.28 -2.18
N VAL A 52 6.92 2.46 -1.66
CA VAL A 52 6.71 3.00 -0.31
C VAL A 52 7.18 2.02 0.76
N ALA A 53 6.92 0.73 0.59
CA ALA A 53 7.36 -0.29 1.55
C ALA A 53 8.89 -0.34 1.66
N ARG A 54 9.60 -0.26 0.52
CA ARG A 54 11.06 -0.20 0.50
C ARG A 54 11.62 1.01 1.24
N LYS A 55 11.02 2.20 1.05
CA LYS A 55 11.45 3.41 1.78
C LYS A 55 11.31 3.23 3.28
N VAL A 56 10.18 2.70 3.72
CA VAL A 56 9.91 2.44 5.13
C VAL A 56 10.84 1.37 5.70
N MET A 57 11.14 0.29 4.97
CA MET A 57 12.10 -0.74 5.42
C MET A 57 13.51 -0.19 5.64
N VAL A 58 13.93 0.81 4.85
CA VAL A 58 15.22 1.50 5.04
C VAL A 58 15.18 2.43 6.26
N GLN A 59 14.08 3.14 6.47
CA GLN A 59 13.91 4.09 7.58
C GLN A 59 13.66 3.39 8.92
N CYS A 60 12.99 2.25 8.89
CA CYS A 60 12.53 1.48 10.04
C CYS A 60 12.92 0.00 9.88
N PRO A 61 14.21 -0.35 9.99
CA PRO A 61 14.71 -1.71 9.77
C PRO A 61 14.20 -2.73 10.80
N THR A 62 13.51 -2.28 11.83
CA THR A 62 12.89 -3.13 12.86
C THR A 62 11.52 -3.69 12.46
N ILE A 63 10.98 -3.30 11.31
CA ILE A 63 9.71 -3.84 10.80
C ILE A 63 9.86 -5.32 10.48
N LYS A 64 8.93 -6.12 11.01
CA LYS A 64 8.94 -7.57 10.88
C LYS A 64 7.95 -8.09 9.86
N ALA A 65 6.83 -7.40 9.67
CA ALA A 65 5.76 -7.81 8.77
C ALA A 65 4.94 -6.58 8.34
N PHE A 66 4.24 -6.70 7.21
CA PHE A 66 3.23 -5.75 6.76
C PHE A 66 1.84 -6.39 6.81
N SER A 67 0.82 -5.55 6.84
CA SER A 67 -0.54 -5.94 6.46
C SER A 67 -1.01 -5.08 5.30
N ALA A 68 -1.69 -5.68 4.33
CA ALA A 68 -2.14 -5.00 3.12
C ALA A 68 -3.53 -5.48 2.69
N ASP A 69 -4.19 -4.69 1.83
CA ASP A 69 -5.49 -5.06 1.29
C ASP A 69 -5.40 -6.15 0.20
N ALA A 70 -6.55 -6.69 -0.20
CA ALA A 70 -6.64 -7.75 -1.20
C ALA A 70 -6.10 -7.38 -2.60
N GLY A 71 -5.92 -6.08 -2.90
CA GLY A 71 -5.31 -5.59 -4.13
C GLY A 71 -3.80 -5.83 -4.22
N TYR A 72 -3.13 -6.06 -3.08
CA TYR A 72 -1.70 -6.40 -3.01
C TYR A 72 -1.42 -7.90 -3.01
N ARG A 73 -2.43 -8.74 -3.24
CA ARG A 73 -2.22 -10.19 -3.18
C ARG A 73 -1.23 -10.68 -4.25
N LYS A 74 -0.52 -11.77 -3.94
CA LYS A 74 0.47 -12.48 -4.78
C LYS A 74 1.73 -11.66 -5.01
N SER A 75 1.72 -10.86 -6.08
CA SER A 75 2.92 -10.20 -6.60
C SER A 75 3.63 -9.30 -5.59
N PHE A 76 2.89 -8.57 -4.75
CA PHE A 76 3.51 -7.73 -3.71
C PHE A 76 4.03 -8.56 -2.53
N GLU A 77 3.30 -9.61 -2.11
CA GLU A 77 3.76 -10.54 -1.07
C GLU A 77 5.08 -11.21 -1.47
N GLU A 78 5.14 -11.72 -2.70
CA GLU A 78 6.34 -12.36 -3.28
C GLU A 78 7.53 -11.39 -3.31
N MET A 79 7.33 -10.16 -3.80
CA MET A 79 8.39 -9.15 -3.83
C MET A 79 8.88 -8.76 -2.44
N MET A 80 8.00 -8.63 -1.44
CA MET A 80 8.38 -8.27 -0.08
C MET A 80 9.19 -9.37 0.62
N ILE A 81 8.81 -10.63 0.40
CA ILE A 81 9.58 -11.80 0.87
C ILE A 81 10.93 -11.86 0.17
N GLU A 82 10.98 -11.72 -1.16
CA GLU A 82 12.23 -11.82 -1.92
C GLU A 82 13.21 -10.70 -1.59
N ALA A 83 12.72 -9.45 -1.51
CA ALA A 83 13.59 -8.29 -1.30
C ALA A 83 14.01 -8.09 0.16
N PHE A 84 13.14 -8.44 1.13
CA PHE A 84 13.35 -8.07 2.53
C PHE A 84 13.15 -9.21 3.53
N GLY A 85 12.74 -10.41 3.08
CA GLY A 85 12.35 -11.50 3.99
C GLY A 85 11.15 -11.14 4.86
N CYS A 86 10.35 -10.16 4.45
CA CYS A 86 9.30 -9.56 5.27
C CYS A 86 7.92 -10.07 4.81
N PRO A 87 7.22 -10.89 5.63
CA PRO A 87 5.90 -11.39 5.27
C PRO A 87 4.85 -10.27 5.22
N VAL A 88 3.84 -10.48 4.38
CA VAL A 88 2.70 -9.59 4.22
C VAL A 88 1.42 -10.37 4.53
N ASP A 89 0.63 -9.90 5.48
CA ASP A 89 -0.69 -10.44 5.78
C ASP A 89 -1.77 -9.70 4.98
N ILE A 90 -2.45 -10.42 4.09
CA ILE A 90 -3.52 -9.85 3.25
C ILE A 90 -4.84 -9.89 4.00
N SER A 91 -5.38 -8.72 4.34
CA SER A 91 -6.63 -8.58 5.09
C SER A 91 -7.78 -9.32 4.40
N GLU A 92 -8.50 -10.15 5.14
CA GLU A 92 -9.75 -10.75 4.66
C GLU A 92 -10.84 -9.68 4.47
N LYS A 93 -11.75 -9.94 3.53
CA LYS A 93 -12.95 -9.11 3.38
C LYS A 93 -13.82 -9.26 4.62
N ILE A 94 -14.19 -8.14 5.24
CA ILE A 94 -15.05 -8.11 6.43
C ILE A 94 -16.36 -8.85 6.14
N LYS A 95 -16.66 -9.91 6.91
CA LYS A 95 -17.83 -10.79 6.72
C LYS A 95 -19.09 -10.31 7.46
N GLY A 96 -19.25 -8.99 7.63
CA GLY A 96 -20.45 -8.38 8.23
C GLY A 96 -20.53 -8.45 9.77
N SER A 97 -19.49 -8.96 10.44
CA SER A 97 -19.36 -8.93 11.90
C SER A 97 -18.04 -8.28 12.31
N TRP A 98 -18.00 -7.71 13.51
CA TRP A 98 -16.77 -7.14 14.07
C TRP A 98 -15.71 -8.24 14.23
N GLN A 99 -14.50 -7.97 13.73
CA GLN A 99 -13.36 -8.87 13.87
C GLN A 99 -12.16 -8.09 14.42
N ILE A 100 -11.44 -8.72 15.34
CA ILE A 100 -10.15 -8.22 15.82
C ILE A 100 -9.09 -8.88 14.96
N ALA A 101 -8.36 -8.07 14.20
CA ALA A 101 -7.20 -8.54 13.45
C ALA A 101 -6.17 -9.08 14.45
N LYS A 102 -5.79 -10.35 14.30
CA LYS A 102 -4.74 -10.98 15.11
C LYS A 102 -3.44 -10.92 14.33
N PHE A 103 -2.57 -9.99 14.69
CA PHE A 103 -1.22 -9.95 14.17
C PHE A 103 -0.36 -10.93 14.99
N GLN A 104 0.24 -11.94 14.35
CA GLN A 104 1.30 -12.74 14.95
C GLN A 104 2.64 -12.06 14.66
N VAL A 105 3.39 -11.77 15.73
CA VAL A 105 4.77 -11.26 15.68
C VAL A 105 5.73 -12.40 15.97
#